data_AF-A0A5S5DZ27-F1
#
_entry.id   AF-A0A5S5DZ27-F1
#
_cell.length_a   1.000
_cell.length_b   1.000
_cell.length_c   1.000
_cell.angle_alpha   90.00
_cell.angle_beta   90.00
_cell.angle_gamma   90.00
#
_symmetry.space_group_name_H-M   'P 1'
#
loop_
_entity.id
_entity.type
_entity.pdbx_description
1 polymer ?
#
loop_
_entity_poly.entity_id
_entity_poly.type
_entity_poly.pdbx_seq_one_letter_code
_entity_poly.pdbx_strand_id
1 'polypeptide(L)'
;MKTLKTLHVLALVLLVSLANAQMVRNTKEAIDNRKAIRVDKHQLKKDAAQLTAFRTKVNAFENAYLNGNIGKIKFLKADILTDMQREIAQSERKIAQDKKELAQSKREARASKRERRRSRRDVIAVNNSKERRELLKDSHDKRDDARDKRDDRRDLKAQIARTKRQKEIMKKIKTYNFSVKRASSKHKLITYSKLLDEFTKTMEADSAATKMELNEDRREVREDRRERREDRRI
;
A
#
# COMPACT_ATOMS: atom_id res chain seq x y z
N MET A 1 59.76 -0.29 3.87
CA MET A 1 59.04 -1.43 3.25
C MET A 1 57.87 -1.98 4.09
N LYS A 2 57.92 -2.03 5.42
CA LYS A 2 56.80 -2.56 6.25
C LYS A 2 55.51 -1.72 6.15
N THR A 3 55.63 -0.39 6.04
CA THR A 3 54.50 0.55 5.92
C THR A 3 53.75 0.47 4.59
N LEU A 4 54.44 0.12 3.49
CA LEU A 4 53.78 -0.11 2.20
C LEU A 4 52.91 -1.36 2.22
N LYS A 5 53.37 -2.45 2.87
CA LYS A 5 52.63 -3.71 2.97
C LYS A 5 51.33 -3.55 3.79
N THR A 6 51.36 -2.81 4.89
CA THR A 6 50.15 -2.53 5.69
C THR A 6 49.13 -1.69 4.94
N LEU A 7 49.57 -0.74 4.10
CA LEU A 7 48.68 0.10 3.31
C LEU A 7 47.97 -0.68 2.18
N HIS A 8 48.66 -1.66 1.58
CA HIS A 8 48.07 -2.55 0.57
C HIS A 8 47.04 -3.50 1.19
N VAL A 9 47.31 -4.06 2.37
CA VAL A 9 46.34 -4.91 3.07
C VAL A 9 45.08 -4.12 3.45
N LEU A 10 45.23 -2.89 3.93
CA LEU A 10 44.10 -2.03 4.30
C LEU A 10 43.25 -1.63 3.07
N ALA A 11 43.90 -1.31 1.95
CA ALA A 11 43.23 -1.03 0.68
C ALA A 11 42.48 -2.27 0.13
N LEU A 12 43.07 -3.47 0.26
CA LEU A 12 42.44 -4.72 -0.18
C LEU A 12 41.20 -5.05 0.65
N VAL A 13 41.25 -4.86 1.98
CA VAL A 13 40.10 -5.06 2.88
C VAL A 13 38.96 -4.08 2.55
N LEU A 14 39.30 -2.82 2.25
CA LEU A 14 38.31 -1.80 1.86
C LEU A 14 37.64 -2.14 0.52
N LEU A 15 38.39 -2.60 -0.48
CA LEU A 15 37.85 -3.00 -1.79
C LEU A 15 36.92 -4.23 -1.70
N VAL A 16 37.27 -5.24 -0.89
CA VAL A 16 36.41 -6.41 -0.66
C VAL A 16 35.11 -6.03 0.08
N SER A 17 35.15 -5.04 0.96
CA SER A 17 33.95 -4.58 1.70
C SER A 17 32.93 -3.85 0.80
N LEU A 18 33.38 -3.13 -0.23
CA LEU A 18 32.52 -2.36 -1.13
C LEU A 18 31.80 -3.25 -2.17
N ALA A 19 32.49 -4.27 -2.71
CA ALA A 19 31.88 -5.21 -3.65
C ALA A 19 30.76 -6.06 -3.01
N ASN A 20 30.93 -6.41 -1.73
CA ASN A 20 29.91 -7.14 -0.97
C ASN A 20 28.69 -6.28 -0.63
N ALA A 21 28.84 -4.95 -0.51
CA ALA A 21 27.75 -4.05 -0.13
C ALA A 21 26.64 -3.97 -1.21
N GLN A 22 26.98 -4.03 -2.50
CA GLN A 22 26.01 -3.99 -3.59
C GLN A 22 25.21 -5.30 -3.71
N MET A 23 25.86 -6.46 -3.59
CA MET A 23 25.17 -7.76 -3.60
C MET A 23 24.21 -7.92 -2.40
N VAL A 24 24.56 -7.37 -1.23
CA VAL A 24 23.72 -7.42 -0.03
C VAL A 24 22.47 -6.54 -0.18
N ARG A 25 22.54 -5.39 -0.87
CA ARG A 25 21.36 -4.54 -1.11
C ARG A 25 20.34 -5.21 -2.04
N ASN A 26 20.78 -5.71 -3.20
CA ASN A 26 19.91 -6.34 -4.20
C ASN A 26 19.24 -7.63 -3.67
N THR A 27 19.93 -8.35 -2.77
CA THR A 27 19.36 -9.54 -2.12
C THR A 27 18.34 -9.16 -1.06
N LYS A 28 18.60 -8.11 -0.27
CA LYS A 28 17.67 -7.58 0.72
C LYS A 28 16.38 -7.07 0.08
N GLU A 29 16.46 -6.23 -0.96
CA GLU A 29 15.28 -5.71 -1.69
C GLU A 29 14.43 -6.85 -2.25
N ALA A 30 15.06 -7.87 -2.86
CA ALA A 30 14.33 -9.02 -3.37
C ALA A 30 13.64 -9.87 -2.28
N ILE A 31 14.20 -9.90 -1.06
CA ILE A 31 13.58 -10.55 0.10
C ILE A 31 12.40 -9.72 0.60
N ASP A 32 12.58 -8.40 0.71
CA ASP A 32 11.56 -7.46 1.16
C ASP A 32 10.36 -7.46 0.20
N ASN A 33 10.57 -7.41 -1.12
CA ASN A 33 9.51 -7.49 -2.13
C ASN A 33 8.72 -8.81 -2.06
N ARG A 34 9.41 -9.95 -1.82
CA ARG A 34 8.73 -11.24 -1.62
C ARG A 34 7.90 -11.27 -0.34
N LYS A 35 8.38 -10.62 0.71
CA LYS A 35 7.68 -10.53 1.99
C LYS A 35 6.43 -9.67 1.85
N ALA A 36 6.52 -8.50 1.19
CA ALA A 36 5.38 -7.63 0.87
C ALA A 36 4.28 -8.40 0.12
N ILE A 37 4.60 -9.00 -1.04
CA ILE A 37 3.67 -9.80 -1.83
C ILE A 37 2.98 -10.91 -1.00
N ARG A 38 3.71 -11.54 -0.08
CA ARG A 38 3.12 -12.58 0.79
C ARG A 38 2.13 -11.98 1.79
N VAL A 39 2.50 -10.86 2.42
CA VAL A 39 1.65 -10.13 3.37
C VAL A 39 0.38 -9.66 2.66
N ASP A 40 0.50 -9.05 1.48
CA ASP A 40 -0.66 -8.49 0.78
C ASP A 40 -1.59 -9.56 0.24
N LYS A 41 -1.05 -10.71 -0.20
CA LYS A 41 -1.89 -11.89 -0.53
C LYS A 41 -2.69 -12.38 0.67
N HIS A 42 -2.05 -12.44 1.84
CA HIS A 42 -2.73 -12.89 3.05
C HIS A 42 -3.80 -11.87 3.48
N GLN A 43 -3.48 -10.59 3.42
CA GLN A 43 -4.41 -9.51 3.72
C GLN A 43 -5.61 -9.54 2.76
N LEU A 44 -5.39 -9.69 1.45
CA LEU A 44 -6.46 -9.78 0.47
C LEU A 44 -7.40 -10.97 0.72
N LYS A 45 -6.85 -12.14 1.11
CA LYS A 45 -7.66 -13.31 1.48
C LYS A 45 -8.53 -13.01 2.71
N LYS A 46 -7.96 -12.34 3.71
CA LYS A 46 -8.66 -11.95 4.93
C LYS A 46 -9.75 -10.92 4.63
N ASP A 47 -9.45 -9.88 3.87
CA ASP A 47 -10.38 -8.82 3.47
C ASP A 47 -11.56 -9.41 2.69
N ALA A 48 -11.31 -10.35 1.77
CA ALA A 48 -12.36 -11.06 1.05
C ALA A 48 -13.27 -11.88 1.98
N ALA A 49 -12.70 -12.59 2.96
CA ALA A 49 -13.48 -13.35 3.95
C ALA A 49 -14.31 -12.42 4.86
N GLN A 50 -13.73 -11.30 5.29
CA GLN A 50 -14.42 -10.29 6.09
C GLN A 50 -15.57 -9.64 5.32
N LEU A 51 -15.38 -9.32 4.04
CA LEU A 51 -16.41 -8.79 3.16
C LEU A 51 -17.59 -9.75 3.00
N THR A 52 -17.32 -11.04 2.75
CA THR A 52 -18.37 -12.06 2.69
C THR A 52 -19.13 -12.17 4.00
N ALA A 53 -18.42 -12.25 5.13
CA ALA A 53 -19.04 -12.32 6.45
C ALA A 53 -19.90 -11.08 6.75
N PHE A 54 -19.42 -9.89 6.38
CA PHE A 54 -20.16 -8.65 6.53
C PHE A 54 -21.47 -8.66 5.73
N ARG A 55 -21.42 -9.04 4.44
CA ARG A 55 -22.62 -9.18 3.60
C ARG A 55 -23.63 -10.18 4.17
N THR A 56 -23.17 -11.31 4.69
CA THR A 56 -24.05 -12.28 5.36
C THR A 56 -24.78 -11.66 6.55
N LYS A 57 -24.09 -10.86 7.37
CA LYS A 57 -24.72 -10.14 8.50
C LYS A 57 -25.71 -9.08 8.04
N VAL A 58 -25.41 -8.34 6.96
CA VAL A 58 -26.32 -7.37 6.34
C VAL A 58 -27.61 -8.06 5.88
N ASN A 59 -27.51 -9.17 5.14
CA ASN A 59 -28.68 -9.93 4.69
C ASN A 59 -29.49 -10.49 5.87
N ALA A 60 -28.80 -11.03 6.89
CA ALA A 60 -29.46 -11.52 8.10
C ALA A 60 -30.20 -10.41 8.85
N PHE A 61 -29.64 -9.19 8.84
CA PHE A 61 -30.24 -8.00 9.45
C PHE A 61 -31.51 -7.60 8.71
N GLU A 62 -31.48 -7.55 7.37
CA GLU A 62 -32.65 -7.24 6.55
C GLU A 62 -33.77 -8.26 6.75
N ASN A 63 -33.44 -9.56 6.75
CA ASN A 63 -34.41 -10.61 7.02
C ASN A 63 -35.01 -10.50 8.44
N ALA A 64 -34.19 -10.24 9.44
CA ALA A 64 -34.67 -10.02 10.81
C ALA A 64 -35.62 -8.81 10.89
N TYR A 65 -35.35 -7.77 10.09
CA TYR A 65 -36.20 -6.60 9.96
C TYR A 65 -37.56 -6.91 9.33
N LEU A 66 -37.56 -7.60 8.19
CA LEU A 66 -38.78 -8.00 7.49
C LEU A 66 -39.67 -8.88 8.38
N ASN A 67 -39.06 -9.74 9.20
CA ASN A 67 -39.74 -10.61 10.15
C ASN A 67 -40.13 -9.90 11.47
N GLY A 68 -39.81 -8.61 11.64
CA GLY A 68 -40.14 -7.86 12.85
C GLY A 68 -39.40 -8.31 14.13
N ASN A 69 -38.31 -9.07 14.01
CA ASN A 69 -37.58 -9.60 15.16
C ASN A 69 -36.63 -8.54 15.76
N ILE A 70 -37.18 -7.69 16.63
CA ILE A 70 -36.46 -6.55 17.25
C ILE A 70 -35.18 -6.98 17.97
N GLY A 71 -35.23 -8.08 18.72
CA GLY A 71 -34.08 -8.60 19.46
C GLY A 71 -32.92 -8.92 18.52
N LYS A 72 -33.21 -9.68 17.46
CA LYS A 72 -32.22 -10.04 16.43
C LYS A 72 -31.71 -8.82 15.66
N ILE A 73 -32.57 -7.85 15.34
CA ILE A 73 -32.18 -6.57 14.71
C ILE A 73 -31.16 -5.82 15.57
N LYS A 74 -31.44 -5.65 16.88
CA LYS A 74 -30.54 -4.94 17.80
C LYS A 74 -29.20 -5.65 17.93
N PHE A 75 -29.21 -6.97 18.07
CA PHE A 75 -28.00 -7.79 18.13
C PHE A 75 -27.16 -7.64 16.85
N LEU A 76 -27.77 -7.87 15.67
CA LEU A 76 -27.08 -7.77 14.38
C LEU A 76 -26.58 -6.35 14.11
N LYS A 77 -27.33 -5.31 14.50
CA LYS A 77 -26.85 -3.92 14.41
C LYS A 77 -25.55 -3.72 15.20
N ALA A 78 -25.51 -4.18 16.45
CA ALA A 78 -24.33 -4.03 17.31
C ALA A 78 -23.13 -4.79 16.75
N ASP A 79 -23.36 -6.00 16.24
CA ASP A 79 -22.33 -6.84 15.62
C ASP A 79 -21.78 -6.20 14.32
N ILE A 80 -22.66 -5.71 13.44
CA ILE A 80 -22.28 -4.96 12.23
C ILE A 80 -21.46 -3.71 12.60
N LEU A 81 -21.89 -2.92 13.58
CA LEU A 81 -21.15 -1.73 14.03
C LEU A 81 -19.75 -2.09 14.56
N THR A 82 -19.62 -3.22 15.23
CA THR A 82 -18.33 -3.73 15.71
C THR A 82 -17.41 -4.08 14.54
N ASP A 83 -17.92 -4.76 13.52
CA ASP A 83 -17.18 -5.05 12.29
C ASP A 83 -16.77 -3.77 11.55
N MET A 84 -17.66 -2.79 11.44
CA MET A 84 -17.36 -1.48 10.82
C MET A 84 -16.26 -0.73 11.57
N GLN A 85 -16.31 -0.73 12.90
CA GLN A 85 -15.29 -0.08 13.73
C GLN A 85 -13.92 -0.75 13.54
N ARG A 86 -13.90 -2.10 13.49
CA ARG A 86 -12.67 -2.86 13.23
C ARG A 86 -12.11 -2.56 11.84
N GLU A 87 -12.96 -2.47 10.82
CA GLU A 87 -12.57 -2.11 9.45
C GLU A 87 -11.95 -0.72 9.40
N ILE A 88 -12.62 0.28 9.97
CA ILE A 88 -12.11 1.66 10.04
C ILE A 88 -10.74 1.71 10.74
N ALA A 89 -10.58 1.00 11.86
CA ALA A 89 -9.30 0.94 12.57
C ALA A 89 -8.20 0.22 11.78
N GLN A 90 -8.54 -0.71 10.88
CA GLN A 90 -7.58 -1.29 9.93
C GLN A 90 -7.21 -0.28 8.86
N SER A 91 -8.18 0.42 8.28
CA SER A 91 -7.94 1.44 7.26
C SER A 91 -7.14 2.64 7.78
N GLU A 92 -7.31 3.04 9.05
CA GLU A 92 -6.47 4.06 9.70
C GLU A 92 -5.01 3.63 9.84
N ARG A 93 -4.78 2.33 10.13
CA ARG A 93 -3.41 1.78 10.18
C ARG A 93 -2.78 1.76 8.79
N LYS A 94 -3.53 1.38 7.76
CA LYS A 94 -3.09 1.48 6.35
C LYS A 94 -2.70 2.93 6.01
N ILE A 95 -3.57 3.92 6.29
CA ILE A 95 -3.24 5.35 6.10
C ILE A 95 -1.95 5.78 6.80
N ALA A 96 -1.71 5.30 8.03
CA ALA A 96 -0.49 5.63 8.76
C ALA A 96 0.76 5.02 8.11
N GLN A 97 0.63 3.84 7.50
CA GLN A 97 1.68 3.19 6.72
C GLN A 97 1.93 3.92 5.39
N ASP A 98 0.88 4.19 4.60
CA ASP A 98 0.96 4.90 3.32
C ASP A 98 1.61 6.30 3.49
N LYS A 99 1.38 6.96 4.63
CA LYS A 99 2.05 8.23 4.97
C LYS A 99 3.57 8.08 5.14
N LYS A 100 4.03 6.96 5.72
CA LYS A 100 5.45 6.66 5.89
C LYS A 100 6.08 6.34 4.55
N GLU A 101 5.41 5.54 3.72
CA GLU A 101 5.82 5.20 2.35
C GLU A 101 5.95 6.47 1.50
N LEU A 102 4.92 7.32 1.46
CA LEU A 102 5.00 8.62 0.76
C LEU A 102 6.15 9.50 1.26
N ALA A 103 6.47 9.45 2.56
CA ALA A 103 7.61 10.20 3.12
C ALA A 103 8.96 9.60 2.70
N GLN A 104 9.04 8.29 2.48
CA GLN A 104 10.18 7.60 1.92
C GLN A 104 10.36 7.94 0.44
N SER A 105 9.33 7.81 -0.40
CA SER A 105 9.40 8.12 -1.84
C SER A 105 9.73 9.60 -2.09
N LYS A 106 9.30 10.50 -1.19
CA LYS A 106 9.74 11.90 -1.20
C LYS A 106 11.24 12.08 -0.95
N ARG A 107 11.84 11.24 -0.10
CA ARG A 107 13.28 11.27 0.20
C ARG A 107 14.08 10.68 -0.96
N GLU A 108 13.66 9.56 -1.52
CA GLU A 108 14.25 8.91 -2.70
C GLU A 108 14.23 9.85 -3.92
N ALA A 109 13.07 10.42 -4.26
CA ALA A 109 12.97 11.40 -5.35
C ALA A 109 13.87 12.64 -5.18
N ARG A 110 14.21 13.00 -3.93
CA ARG A 110 15.18 14.09 -3.65
C ARG A 110 16.62 13.59 -3.79
N ALA A 111 16.93 12.37 -3.37
CA ALA A 111 18.23 11.75 -3.52
C ALA A 111 18.59 11.60 -5.01
N SER A 112 17.71 11.00 -5.81
CA SER A 112 17.93 10.79 -7.25
C SER A 112 18.02 12.11 -8.02
N LYS A 113 17.31 13.15 -7.56
CA LYS A 113 17.51 14.51 -8.09
C LYS A 113 18.93 15.05 -7.82
N ARG A 114 19.52 14.74 -6.66
CA ARG A 114 20.89 15.15 -6.30
C ARG A 114 21.92 14.32 -7.06
N GLU A 115 21.72 13.01 -7.18
CA GLU A 115 22.59 12.08 -7.91
C GLU A 115 22.67 12.45 -9.38
N ARG A 116 21.53 12.62 -10.05
CA ARG A 116 21.50 13.11 -11.44
C ARG A 116 22.25 14.43 -11.65
N ARG A 117 22.22 15.33 -10.65
CA ARG A 117 22.97 16.60 -10.71
C ARG A 117 24.48 16.40 -10.52
N ARG A 118 24.92 15.35 -9.83
CA ARG A 118 26.33 14.95 -9.72
C ARG A 118 26.78 14.31 -11.03
N SER A 119 26.07 13.30 -11.52
CA SER A 119 26.39 12.61 -12.77
C SER A 119 26.40 13.56 -13.97
N ARG A 120 25.52 14.57 -13.99
CA ARG A 120 25.59 15.62 -15.02
C ARG A 120 26.90 16.43 -14.96
N ARG A 121 27.41 16.73 -13.76
CA ARG A 121 28.71 17.41 -13.59
C ARG A 121 29.87 16.49 -13.97
N ASP A 122 29.80 15.22 -13.61
CA ASP A 122 30.85 14.23 -13.91
C ASP A 122 30.96 13.98 -15.42
N VAL A 123 29.83 13.90 -16.12
CA VAL A 123 29.78 13.89 -17.61
C VAL A 123 30.42 15.14 -18.20
N ILE A 124 30.19 16.33 -17.64
CA ILE A 124 30.80 17.57 -18.13
C ILE A 124 32.33 17.56 -17.90
N ALA A 125 32.78 17.02 -16.77
CA ALA A 125 34.19 17.02 -16.39
C ALA A 125 35.03 15.98 -17.15
N VAL A 126 34.51 14.76 -17.33
CA VAL A 126 35.27 13.63 -17.89
C VAL A 126 34.83 13.27 -19.31
N ASN A 127 33.53 13.40 -19.59
CA ASN A 127 32.92 13.19 -20.91
C ASN A 127 33.24 11.83 -21.58
N ASN A 128 33.24 10.75 -20.82
CA ASN A 128 33.43 9.39 -21.35
C ASN A 128 32.09 8.63 -21.50
N SER A 129 32.14 7.47 -22.17
CA SER A 129 30.95 6.61 -22.40
C SER A 129 30.31 6.11 -21.10
N LYS A 130 31.11 5.80 -20.09
CA LYS A 130 30.66 5.31 -18.79
C LYS A 130 29.82 6.38 -18.06
N GLU A 131 30.32 7.60 -17.93
CA GLU A 131 29.61 8.71 -17.29
C GLU A 131 28.28 9.03 -18.00
N ARG A 132 28.28 8.99 -19.34
CA ARG A 132 27.05 9.19 -20.12
C ARG A 132 26.01 8.11 -19.82
N ARG A 133 26.46 6.85 -19.67
CA ARG A 133 25.58 5.74 -19.28
C ARG A 133 25.03 5.89 -17.87
N GLU A 134 25.86 6.32 -16.91
CA GLU A 134 25.42 6.59 -15.53
C GLU A 134 24.38 7.72 -15.48
N LEU A 135 24.60 8.81 -16.23
CA LEU A 135 23.60 9.89 -16.33
C LEU A 135 22.25 9.42 -16.91
N LEU A 136 22.28 8.47 -17.85
CA LEU A 136 21.05 7.87 -18.39
C LEU A 136 20.33 7.02 -17.34
N LYS A 137 21.06 6.19 -16.58
CA LYS A 137 20.52 5.41 -15.45
C LYS A 137 19.86 6.34 -14.40
N ASP A 138 20.59 7.34 -13.91
CA ASP A 138 20.06 8.32 -12.95
C ASP A 138 18.84 9.11 -13.48
N SER A 139 18.76 9.29 -14.81
CA SER A 139 17.60 9.95 -15.41
C SER A 139 16.37 9.03 -15.44
N HIS A 140 16.58 7.72 -15.56
CA HIS A 140 15.54 6.70 -15.44
C HIS A 140 15.04 6.63 -13.99
N ASP A 141 15.95 6.44 -13.04
CA ASP A 141 15.62 6.32 -11.60
C ASP A 141 14.84 7.53 -11.09
N LYS A 142 15.29 8.75 -11.46
CA LYS A 142 14.56 9.98 -11.11
C LYS A 142 13.13 10.01 -11.69
N ARG A 143 12.91 9.44 -12.88
CA ARG A 143 11.57 9.41 -13.50
C ARG A 143 10.66 8.45 -12.76
N ASP A 144 11.20 7.32 -12.31
CA ASP A 144 10.44 6.31 -11.59
C ASP A 144 10.14 6.75 -10.16
N ASP A 145 11.11 7.27 -9.40
CA ASP A 145 10.83 7.86 -8.08
C ASP A 145 9.79 9.00 -8.12
N ALA A 146 9.74 9.73 -9.24
CA ALA A 146 8.77 10.80 -9.43
C ALA A 146 7.35 10.25 -9.72
N ARG A 147 7.26 9.09 -10.36
CA ARG A 147 6.03 8.33 -10.60
C ARG A 147 5.54 7.73 -9.29
N ASP A 148 6.39 7.00 -8.57
CA ASP A 148 6.01 6.28 -7.35
C ASP A 148 5.47 7.26 -6.31
N LYS A 149 6.20 8.35 -6.05
CA LYS A 149 5.73 9.44 -5.17
C LYS A 149 4.37 10.04 -5.59
N ARG A 150 4.07 10.10 -6.89
CA ARG A 150 2.78 10.60 -7.38
C ARG A 150 1.68 9.59 -7.13
N ASP A 151 1.97 8.32 -7.37
CA ASP A 151 1.03 7.22 -7.19
C ASP A 151 0.75 7.01 -5.68
N ASP A 152 1.77 6.93 -4.81
CA ASP A 152 1.62 6.93 -3.34
C ASP A 152 0.73 8.07 -2.83
N ARG A 153 0.90 9.27 -3.40
CA ARG A 153 0.10 10.43 -3.02
C ARG A 153 -1.36 10.26 -3.43
N ARG A 154 -1.61 9.74 -4.64
CA ARG A 154 -2.94 9.47 -5.16
C ARG A 154 -3.63 8.42 -4.32
N ASP A 155 -2.91 7.36 -3.98
CA ASP A 155 -3.46 6.19 -3.31
C ASP A 155 -3.71 6.48 -1.83
N LEU A 156 -2.79 7.19 -1.15
CA LEU A 156 -3.04 7.76 0.18
C LEU A 156 -4.28 8.68 0.20
N LYS A 157 -4.44 9.53 -0.81
CA LYS A 157 -5.62 10.43 -0.89
C LYS A 157 -6.90 9.64 -1.05
N ALA A 158 -6.91 8.62 -1.91
CA ALA A 158 -8.05 7.73 -2.10
C ALA A 158 -8.38 6.97 -0.80
N GLN A 159 -7.37 6.42 -0.11
CA GLN A 159 -7.54 5.71 1.15
C GLN A 159 -8.14 6.62 2.24
N ILE A 160 -7.62 7.84 2.40
CA ILE A 160 -8.19 8.82 3.35
C ILE A 160 -9.65 9.13 3.02
N ALA A 161 -9.98 9.33 1.74
CA ALA A 161 -11.35 9.64 1.33
C ALA A 161 -12.31 8.48 1.63
N ARG A 162 -11.91 7.24 1.33
CA ARG A 162 -12.69 6.03 1.64
C ARG A 162 -12.90 5.85 3.14
N THR A 163 -11.83 5.97 3.94
CA THR A 163 -11.94 5.85 5.41
C THR A 163 -12.79 6.95 6.01
N LYS A 164 -12.70 8.19 5.52
CA LYS A 164 -13.60 9.27 5.94
C LYS A 164 -15.06 8.91 5.65
N ARG A 165 -15.34 8.38 4.45
CA ARG A 165 -16.69 7.95 4.08
C ARG A 165 -17.21 6.82 4.96
N GLN A 166 -16.38 5.81 5.23
CA GLN A 166 -16.70 4.72 6.17
C GLN A 166 -17.10 5.24 7.55
N LYS A 167 -16.35 6.20 8.11
CA LYS A 167 -16.68 6.85 9.40
C LYS A 167 -18.01 7.59 9.38
N GLU A 168 -18.29 8.34 8.31
CA GLU A 168 -19.56 9.05 8.16
C GLU A 168 -20.75 8.08 8.10
N ILE A 169 -20.62 7.00 7.33
CA ILE A 169 -21.63 5.94 7.22
C ILE A 169 -21.87 5.30 8.59
N MET A 170 -20.79 4.90 9.29
CA MET A 170 -20.89 4.31 10.63
C MET A 170 -21.59 5.26 11.61
N LYS A 171 -21.27 6.56 11.59
CA LYS A 171 -21.92 7.57 12.43
C LYS A 171 -23.43 7.64 12.16
N LYS A 172 -23.85 7.67 10.89
CA LYS A 172 -25.27 7.68 10.49
C LYS A 172 -26.02 6.41 10.90
N ILE A 173 -25.37 5.25 10.77
CA ILE A 173 -25.91 3.94 11.19
C ILE A 173 -26.04 3.87 12.71
N LYS A 174 -25.07 4.42 13.46
CA LYS A 174 -25.08 4.41 14.93
C LYS A 174 -26.28 5.16 15.49
N THR A 175 -26.60 6.34 14.96
CA THR A 175 -27.75 7.17 15.41
C THR A 175 -29.10 6.58 15.05
N TYR A 176 -29.13 5.52 14.24
CA TYR A 176 -30.36 4.94 13.72
C TYR A 176 -31.12 4.13 14.79
N ASN A 177 -32.29 4.61 15.22
CA ASN A 177 -33.13 3.87 16.17
C ASN A 177 -34.28 3.17 15.44
N PHE A 178 -34.34 1.85 15.58
CA PHE A 178 -35.40 1.03 15.00
C PHE A 178 -36.62 1.03 15.93
N SER A 179 -37.75 1.49 15.39
CA SER A 179 -39.08 1.45 16.03
C SER A 179 -40.03 0.65 15.15
N VAL A 180 -40.86 -0.21 15.73
CA VAL A 180 -41.74 -1.16 15.00
C VAL A 180 -42.95 -0.50 14.33
N LYS A 181 -43.14 0.82 14.44
CA LYS A 181 -44.27 1.51 13.81
C LYS A 181 -44.23 1.35 12.27
N ARG A 182 -45.15 0.53 11.74
CA ARG A 182 -45.15 -0.09 10.39
C ARG A 182 -44.99 0.85 9.19
N ALA A 183 -45.55 2.06 9.20
CA ALA A 183 -45.50 2.93 8.03
C ALA A 183 -44.15 3.69 7.89
N SER A 184 -43.67 4.27 8.98
CA SER A 184 -42.37 4.98 9.00
C SER A 184 -41.17 4.03 8.90
N SER A 185 -41.35 2.75 9.22
CA SER A 185 -40.28 1.76 9.32
C SER A 185 -39.75 1.31 7.94
N LYS A 186 -40.56 1.27 6.88
CA LYS A 186 -40.09 0.81 5.56
C LYS A 186 -39.06 1.75 4.92
N HIS A 187 -39.34 3.06 4.89
CA HIS A 187 -38.39 4.06 4.39
C HIS A 187 -37.09 4.07 5.19
N LYS A 188 -37.23 3.82 6.50
CA LYS A 188 -36.12 3.75 7.42
C LYS A 188 -35.16 2.59 7.11
N LEU A 189 -35.71 1.40 6.85
CA LEU A 189 -34.93 0.24 6.41
C LEU A 189 -34.16 0.54 5.12
N ILE A 190 -34.85 1.08 4.11
CA ILE A 190 -34.23 1.38 2.81
C ILE A 190 -33.01 2.30 2.98
N THR A 191 -33.13 3.33 3.83
CA THR A 191 -32.01 4.25 4.09
C THR A 191 -30.83 3.53 4.76
N TYR A 192 -31.11 2.67 5.73
CA TYR A 192 -30.09 1.90 6.44
C TYR A 192 -29.41 0.86 5.55
N SER A 193 -30.18 0.11 4.76
CA SER A 193 -29.67 -0.84 3.76
C SER A 193 -28.79 -0.15 2.73
N LYS A 194 -29.20 1.02 2.22
CA LYS A 194 -28.38 1.83 1.30
C LYS A 194 -27.04 2.23 1.92
N LEU A 195 -27.02 2.61 3.20
CA LEU A 195 -25.79 2.94 3.91
C LEU A 195 -24.87 1.72 4.08
N LEU A 196 -25.44 0.54 4.37
CA LEU A 196 -24.66 -0.71 4.48
C LEU A 196 -24.12 -1.19 3.13
N ASP A 197 -24.90 -1.07 2.06
CA ASP A 197 -24.45 -1.33 0.69
C ASP A 197 -23.30 -0.38 0.31
N GLU A 198 -23.43 0.91 0.62
CA GLU A 198 -22.38 1.88 0.39
C GLU A 198 -21.10 1.56 1.18
N PHE A 199 -21.22 1.14 2.45
CA PHE A 199 -20.08 0.68 3.22
C PHE A 199 -19.41 -0.55 2.58
N THR A 200 -20.22 -1.52 2.13
CA THR A 200 -19.76 -2.73 1.44
C THR A 200 -18.95 -2.37 0.19
N LYS A 201 -19.44 -1.41 -0.60
CA LYS A 201 -18.72 -0.88 -1.78
C LYS A 201 -17.38 -0.24 -1.42
N THR A 202 -17.26 0.43 -0.26
CA THR A 202 -15.95 0.93 0.18
C THR A 202 -14.97 -0.19 0.51
N MET A 203 -15.43 -1.28 1.13
CA MET A 203 -14.60 -2.47 1.41
C MET A 203 -14.17 -3.19 0.12
N GLU A 204 -15.05 -3.28 -0.86
CA GLU A 204 -14.74 -3.80 -2.20
C GLU A 204 -13.66 -2.97 -2.89
N ALA A 205 -13.79 -1.64 -2.83
CA ALA A 205 -12.78 -0.74 -3.37
C ALA A 205 -11.42 -0.94 -2.68
N ASP A 206 -11.39 -1.09 -1.34
CA ASP A 206 -10.16 -1.35 -0.58
C ASP A 206 -9.51 -2.67 -1.02
N SER A 207 -10.31 -3.72 -1.21
CA SER A 207 -9.84 -5.02 -1.73
C SER A 207 -9.33 -4.93 -3.17
N ALA A 208 -10.01 -4.16 -4.02
CA ALA A 208 -9.60 -3.93 -5.40
C ALA A 208 -8.29 -3.15 -5.49
N ALA A 209 -8.10 -2.13 -4.65
CA ALA A 209 -6.84 -1.40 -4.52
C ALA A 209 -5.70 -2.34 -4.13
N THR A 210 -5.88 -3.13 -3.06
CA THR A 210 -4.88 -4.13 -2.61
C THR A 210 -4.52 -5.13 -3.72
N LYS A 211 -5.49 -5.50 -4.57
CA LYS A 211 -5.25 -6.38 -5.71
C LYS A 211 -4.45 -5.69 -6.83
N MET A 212 -4.66 -4.39 -7.05
CA MET A 212 -3.89 -3.61 -8.02
C MET A 212 -2.43 -3.48 -7.56
N GLU A 213 -2.19 -3.10 -6.30
CA GLU A 213 -0.85 -3.05 -5.68
C GLU A 213 -0.11 -4.38 -5.88
N LEU A 214 -0.76 -5.50 -5.54
CA LEU A 214 -0.19 -6.84 -5.73
C LEU A 214 0.21 -7.18 -7.17
N ASN A 215 -0.42 -6.58 -8.17
CA ASN A 215 -0.07 -6.78 -9.57
C ASN A 215 1.11 -5.89 -9.97
N GLU A 216 1.19 -4.68 -9.41
CA GLU A 216 2.29 -3.75 -9.55
C GLU A 216 3.56 -4.32 -8.92
N ASP A 217 3.54 -4.77 -7.66
CA ASP A 217 4.68 -5.43 -7.00
C ASP A 217 5.23 -6.60 -7.82
N ARG A 218 4.35 -7.38 -8.43
CA ARG A 218 4.76 -8.53 -9.27
C ARG A 218 5.42 -8.09 -10.55
N ARG A 219 4.99 -6.95 -11.10
CA ARG A 219 5.59 -6.35 -12.28
C ARG A 219 6.98 -5.83 -11.94
N GLU A 220 7.11 -5.06 -10.87
CA GLU A 220 8.39 -4.55 -10.37
C GLU A 220 9.38 -5.69 -10.12
N VAL A 221 8.97 -6.75 -9.41
CA VAL A 221 9.82 -7.92 -9.19
C VAL A 221 10.31 -8.58 -10.50
N ARG A 222 9.56 -8.47 -11.61
CA ARG A 222 10.00 -8.96 -12.92
C ARG A 222 10.99 -8.00 -13.57
N GLU A 223 10.76 -6.71 -13.44
CA GLU A 223 11.64 -5.64 -13.93
C GLU A 223 13.00 -5.71 -13.20
N ASP A 224 13.03 -5.79 -11.86
CA ASP A 224 14.24 -5.98 -11.05
C ASP A 224 15.05 -7.23 -11.45
N ARG A 225 14.34 -8.30 -11.83
CA ARG A 225 14.99 -9.56 -12.27
C ARG A 225 15.64 -9.39 -13.63
N ARG A 226 15.04 -8.59 -14.51
CA ARG A 226 15.60 -8.30 -15.82
C ARG A 226 16.85 -7.44 -15.68
N GLU A 227 16.79 -6.38 -14.89
CA GLU A 227 17.92 -5.48 -14.63
C GLU A 227 19.12 -6.22 -14.04
N ARG A 228 18.89 -7.07 -13.02
CA ARG A 228 19.96 -7.90 -12.44
C ARG A 228 20.61 -8.87 -13.43
N ARG A 229 19.92 -9.27 -14.51
CA ARG A 229 20.50 -10.10 -15.57
C ARG A 229 21.32 -9.26 -16.54
N GLU A 230 20.88 -8.05 -16.83
CA GLU A 230 21.59 -7.10 -17.69
C GLU A 230 22.89 -6.62 -17.02
N ASP A 231 22.88 -6.36 -15.71
CA ASP A 231 24.08 -5.97 -14.94
C ASP A 231 25.16 -7.07 -14.90
N ARG A 232 24.78 -8.35 -14.99
CA ARG A 232 25.73 -9.48 -15.03
C ARG A 232 26.35 -9.73 -16.41
N ARG A 233 25.82 -9.09 -17.46
CA ARG A 233 26.29 -9.25 -18.85
C ARG A 233 27.32 -8.20 -19.27
N ILE A 234 27.64 -7.26 -18.38
CA ILE A 234 28.59 -6.16 -18.57
C ILE A 234 29.87 -6.52 -17.82
#